data_AF-A0A957UJK0-F1
#
_entry.id   AF-A0A957UJK0-F1
#
_cell.length_a   1.000
_cell.length_b   1.000
_cell.length_c   1.000
_cell.angle_alpha   90.00
_cell.angle_beta   90.00
_cell.angle_gamma   90.00
#
_symmetry.space_group_name_H-M   'P 1'
#
loop_
_entity.id
_entity.type
_entity.pdbx_description
1 polymer ?
#
loop_
_entity_poly.entity_id
_entity_poly.type
_entity_poly.pdbx_seq_one_letter_code
_entity_poly.pdbx_strand_id
1 'polypeptide(L)'
;MSWRIDYTRTFLKEMSRLPIQIGKRVEEIAFGEAIKQDPFLAGKTQKLTGYNAYYKIRIGDYRLGLYINVEEQIVEFQRVLHRREIYRKFP
;
A
#
# COMPACT_ATOMS: atom_id res chain seq x y z
N MET A 1 -0.21 15.35 -13.80
CA MET A 1 -0.98 15.48 -12.54
C MET A 1 -0.42 14.46 -11.57
N SER A 2 -0.25 14.81 -10.29
CA SER A 2 0.34 13.94 -9.27
C SER A 2 -0.74 13.58 -8.25
N TRP A 3 -0.86 12.29 -7.93
CA TRP A 3 -1.69 11.82 -6.83
C TRP A 3 -1.13 12.30 -5.50
N ARG A 4 -2.03 12.61 -4.57
CA ARG A 4 -1.67 12.91 -3.18
C ARG A 4 -1.46 11.59 -2.44
N ILE A 5 -0.37 11.50 -1.69
CA ILE A 5 -0.04 10.31 -0.90
C ILE A 5 -0.15 10.62 0.59
N ASP A 6 -1.00 9.87 1.28
CA ASP A 6 -1.21 9.94 2.72
C ASP A 6 -0.75 8.63 3.39
N TYR A 7 -0.37 8.71 4.67
CA TYR A 7 0.13 7.58 5.44
C TYR A 7 -0.55 7.53 6.80
N THR A 8 -1.10 6.38 7.15
CA THR A 8 -1.61 6.20 8.52
C THR A 8 -0.46 6.00 9.51
N ARG A 9 -0.68 6.39 10.77
CA ARG A 9 0.26 6.08 11.87
C ARG A 9 0.53 4.58 12.00
N THR A 10 -0.49 3.75 11.73
CA THR A 10 -0.38 2.28 11.79
C THR A 10 0.57 1.77 10.73
N PHE A 11 0.44 2.22 9.48
CA PHE A 11 1.35 1.86 8.40
C PHE A 11 2.80 2.19 8.74
N LEU A 12 3.08 3.41 9.18
CA LEU A 12 4.45 3.84 9.51
C LEU A 12 5.06 2.99 10.65
N LYS A 13 4.26 2.63 11.66
CA LYS A 13 4.67 1.77 12.76
C LYS A 13 4.90 0.31 12.33
N GLU A 14 4.08 -0.20 11.42
CA GLU A 14 4.25 -1.55 10.86
C GLU A 14 5.48 -1.61 9.96
N MET A 15 5.71 -0.56 9.14
CA MET A 15 6.86 -0.44 8.25
C MET A 15 8.19 -0.46 9.02
N SER A 16 8.29 0.23 10.15
CA SER A 16 9.52 0.27 10.96
C SER A 16 9.92 -1.07 11.57
N ARG A 17 9.02 -2.08 11.53
CA ARG A 17 9.24 -3.42 12.07
C ARG A 17 9.54 -4.46 10.97
N LEU A 18 9.61 -4.03 9.70
CA LEU A 18 9.84 -4.93 8.59
C LEU A 18 11.31 -5.39 8.53
N PRO A 19 11.56 -6.61 8.03
CA PRO A 19 12.91 -7.03 7.66
C PRO A 19 13.52 -6.04 6.66
N ILE A 20 14.82 -5.76 6.77
CA ILE A 20 15.54 -4.73 6.01
C ILE A 20 15.25 -4.78 4.49
N GLN A 21 15.23 -5.98 3.90
CA GLN A 21 14.99 -6.17 2.46
C GLN A 21 13.55 -5.84 2.06
N ILE A 22 12.58 -6.16 2.91
CA ILE A 22 11.17 -5.84 2.68
C ILE A 22 10.92 -4.36 2.91
N GLY A 23 11.52 -3.79 3.97
CA GLY A 23 11.45 -2.36 4.29
C GLY A 23 11.87 -1.49 3.12
N LYS A 24 13.03 -1.77 2.51
CA LYS A 24 13.52 -1.05 1.31
C LYS A 24 12.52 -1.07 0.16
N ARG A 25 11.96 -2.25 -0.16
CA ARG A 25 10.98 -2.40 -1.24
C ARG A 25 9.67 -1.65 -0.94
N VAL A 26 9.25 -1.64 0.32
CA VAL A 26 8.07 -0.88 0.77
C VAL A 26 8.35 0.62 0.67
N GLU A 27 9.54 1.07 1.06
CA GLU A 27 9.97 2.46 0.97
C GLU A 27 10.00 2.97 -0.47
N GLU A 28 10.60 2.20 -1.38
CA GLU A 28 10.64 2.48 -2.81
C GLU A 28 9.24 2.65 -3.42
N ILE A 29 8.27 1.84 -2.98
CA ILE A 29 6.89 1.92 -3.45
C ILE A 29 6.16 3.09 -2.80
N ALA A 30 6.29 3.25 -1.48
CA ALA A 30 5.50 4.18 -0.69
C ALA A 30 5.91 5.63 -0.90
N PHE A 31 7.21 5.89 -0.98
CA PHE A 31 7.77 7.24 -1.09
C PHE A 31 8.36 7.54 -2.47
N GLY A 32 8.39 6.55 -3.37
CA GLY A 32 8.88 6.72 -4.73
C GLY A 32 7.98 7.59 -5.59
N GLU A 33 8.52 8.08 -6.71
CA GLU A 33 7.78 8.95 -7.61
C GLU A 33 6.71 8.18 -8.43
N ALA A 34 6.93 6.88 -8.64
CA ALA A 34 6.02 6.06 -9.44
C ALA A 34 4.59 6.01 -8.88
N ILE A 35 4.42 5.92 -7.55
CA ILE A 35 3.08 5.87 -6.93
C ILE A 35 2.33 7.20 -7.07
N LYS A 36 3.06 8.32 -7.12
CA LYS A 36 2.48 9.64 -7.34
C LYS A 36 1.98 9.83 -8.78
N GLN A 37 2.60 9.14 -9.73
CA GLN A 37 2.21 9.22 -11.14
C GLN A 37 1.08 8.23 -11.47
N ASP A 38 1.21 6.99 -11.02
CA ASP A 38 0.24 5.92 -11.23
C ASP A 38 0.11 5.05 -9.96
N PRO A 39 -1.00 5.18 -9.21
CA PRO A 39 -1.20 4.37 -8.01
C PRO A 39 -1.50 2.90 -8.31
N PHE A 40 -1.83 2.58 -9.56
CA PHE A 40 -2.08 1.21 -10.00
C PHE A 40 -0.80 0.46 -10.38
N LEU A 41 0.31 1.19 -10.55
CA LEU A 41 1.65 0.70 -10.82
C LEU A 41 1.67 -0.36 -11.92
N ALA A 42 1.06 -0.04 -13.08
CA ALA A 42 0.92 -0.95 -14.21
C ALA A 42 0.30 -2.32 -13.82
N GLY A 43 -0.72 -2.30 -12.95
CA GLY A 43 -1.48 -3.49 -12.53
C GLY A 43 -0.88 -4.27 -11.35
N LYS A 44 0.23 -3.80 -10.75
CA LYS A 44 0.77 -4.40 -9.52
C LYS A 44 -0.13 -4.16 -8.31
N THR A 45 -0.88 -3.07 -8.32
CA THR A 45 -1.88 -2.75 -7.30
C THR A 45 -3.20 -3.44 -7.63
N GLN A 46 -3.58 -4.42 -6.82
CA GLN A 46 -4.73 -5.27 -7.07
C GLN A 46 -5.91 -4.87 -6.20
N LYS A 47 -7.07 -4.61 -6.81
CA LYS A 47 -8.31 -4.34 -6.08
C LYS A 47 -8.71 -5.54 -5.23
N LEU A 48 -9.23 -5.28 -4.04
CA LEU A 48 -9.81 -6.31 -3.19
C LEU A 48 -11.23 -6.64 -3.63
N THR A 49 -11.53 -7.93 -3.76
CA THR A 49 -12.88 -8.41 -4.06
C THR A 49 -13.82 -8.06 -2.91
N GLY A 50 -14.98 -7.50 -3.23
CA GLY A 50 -15.99 -7.11 -2.24
C GLY A 50 -15.80 -5.71 -1.63
N TYR A 51 -14.79 -4.95 -2.06
CA TYR A 51 -14.51 -3.60 -1.55
C TYR A 51 -14.33 -2.60 -2.70
N ASN A 52 -14.87 -1.39 -2.54
CA ASN A 52 -14.93 -0.42 -3.64
C ASN A 52 -13.62 0.33 -3.89
N ALA A 53 -12.88 0.66 -2.83
CA ALA A 53 -11.70 1.53 -2.89
C ALA A 53 -10.46 0.94 -2.20
N TYR A 54 -10.49 -0.35 -1.85
CA TYR A 54 -9.38 -1.01 -1.17
C TYR A 54 -8.58 -1.88 -2.11
N TYR A 55 -7.26 -1.79 -1.99
CA TYR A 55 -6.29 -2.43 -2.86
C TYR A 55 -5.16 -3.05 -2.05
N LYS A 56 -4.40 -3.94 -2.71
CA LYS A 56 -3.17 -4.50 -2.16
C LYS A 56 -2.04 -4.51 -3.17
N ILE A 57 -0.81 -4.39 -2.69
CA ILE A 57 0.40 -4.71 -3.44
C ILE A 57 1.08 -5.91 -2.77
N ARG A 58 1.53 -6.89 -3.57
CA ARG A 58 2.25 -8.08 -3.08
C ARG A 58 3.76 -7.82 -3.06
N ILE A 59 4.40 -8.05 -1.92
CA ILE A 59 5.84 -7.88 -1.73
C ILE A 59 6.38 -9.14 -1.04
N GLY A 60 6.64 -10.18 -1.83
CA GLY A 60 6.98 -11.51 -1.31
C GLY A 60 5.86 -12.02 -0.39
N ASP A 61 6.21 -12.32 0.86
CA ASP A 61 5.25 -12.76 1.88
C ASP A 61 4.50 -11.62 2.57
N TYR A 62 4.82 -10.36 2.27
CA TYR A 62 4.13 -9.20 2.81
C TYR A 62 3.12 -8.65 1.82
N ARG A 63 2.11 -7.99 2.34
CA ARG A 63 1.10 -7.26 1.57
C ARG A 63 1.01 -5.85 2.11
N LEU A 64 0.99 -4.92 1.19
CA LEU A 64 0.74 -3.52 1.46
C LEU A 64 -0.74 -3.26 1.19
N GLY A 65 -1.47 -2.78 2.18
CA GLY A 65 -2.89 -2.42 2.10
C GLY A 65 -3.06 -0.93 1.82
N LEU A 66 -3.84 -0.62 0.80
CA LEU A 66 -4.06 0.74 0.29
C LEU A 66 -5.55 1.05 0.23
N TYR A 67 -5.87 2.31 0.51
CA TYR A 67 -7.13 2.92 0.11
C TYR A 67 -6.85 3.90 -1.02
N ILE A 68 -7.59 3.83 -2.13
CA ILE A 68 -7.40 4.70 -3.30
C ILE A 68 -8.73 5.38 -3.61
N ASN A 69 -8.79 6.70 -3.42
CA ASN A 69 -9.88 7.54 -3.86
C ASN A 69 -9.53 8.11 -5.24
N VAL A 70 -10.21 7.60 -6.27
CA VAL A 70 -9.95 7.98 -7.67
C VAL A 70 -10.50 9.37 -7.98
N GLU A 71 -11.60 9.77 -7.35
CA GLU A 71 -12.23 11.08 -7.56
C GLU A 71 -11.34 12.20 -7.02
N GLU A 72 -10.81 12.03 -5.81
CA GLU A 72 -9.94 13.00 -5.13
C GLU A 72 -8.46 12.85 -5.47
N GLN A 73 -8.09 11.83 -6.26
CA GLN A 73 -6.70 11.47 -6.56
C GLN A 73 -5.82 11.26 -5.32
N ILE A 74 -6.37 10.58 -4.30
CA ILE A 74 -5.67 10.27 -3.04
C ILE A 74 -5.34 8.78 -2.96
N VAL A 75 -4.11 8.48 -2.55
CA VAL A 75 -3.66 7.15 -2.14
C VAL A 75 -3.29 7.19 -0.67
N GLU A 76 -3.96 6.40 0.15
CA GLU A 76 -3.60 6.25 1.55
C GLU A 76 -2.96 4.88 1.80
N PHE A 77 -1.73 4.91 2.32
CA PHE A 77 -1.03 3.74 2.80
C PHE A 77 -1.52 3.39 4.21
N GLN A 78 -2.33 2.34 4.29
CA GLN A 78 -3.02 1.99 5.53
C GLN A 78 -2.28 0.94 6.34
N ARG A 79 -1.79 -0.14 5.70
CA ARG A 79 -1.22 -1.30 6.41
C ARG A 79 -0.05 -1.91 5.65
N VAL A 80 0.91 -2.49 6.37
CA VAL A 80 1.92 -3.38 5.77
C VAL A 80 2.18 -4.57 6.67
N LEU A 81 1.76 -5.75 6.22
CA LEU A 81 1.68 -6.94 7.07
C LEU A 81 2.10 -8.20 6.33
N HIS A 82 2.60 -9.17 7.09
CA HIS A 82 2.83 -10.51 6.56
C HIS A 82 1.48 -11.15 6.15
N ARG A 83 1.50 -12.02 5.14
CA ARG A 83 0.31 -12.65 4.54
C ARG A 83 -0.62 -13.33 5.53
N ARG A 84 -0.03 -13.89 6.58
CA ARG A 84 -0.74 -14.62 7.64
C ARG A 84 -1.59 -13.69 8.52
N GLU A 85 -1.24 -12.41 8.58
CA GLU A 85 -1.90 -11.44 9.45
C GLU A 85 -2.89 -10.54 8.72
N ILE A 86 -2.54 -10.13 7.49
CA ILE A 86 -3.30 -9.06 6.82
C ILE A 86 -4.75 -9.43 6.57
N TYR A 87 -5.05 -10.70 6.26
CA TYR A 87 -6.43 -11.14 5.98
C TYR A 87 -7.37 -11.06 7.19
N ARG A 88 -6.82 -10.90 8.41
CA ARG A 88 -7.61 -10.69 9.63
C ARG A 88 -7.73 -9.22 10.02
N LYS A 89 -6.93 -8.36 9.40
CA LYS A 89 -6.69 -6.97 9.83
C LYS A 89 -6.92 -5.93 8.73
N PHE A 90 -7.19 -6.37 7.50
CA PHE A 90 -7.36 -5.52 6.32
C PHE A 90 -8.12 -6.29 5.21
N PRO A 91 -9.01 -5.65 4.43
CA PRO A 91 -9.39 -4.24 4.55
C PRO A 91 -10.27 -4.01 5.80
#